data_AF-A0A1V4VXT9-F1
#
_entry.id   AF-A0A1V4VXT9-F1
#
_cell.length_a   1.000
_cell.length_b   1.000
_cell.length_c   1.000
_cell.angle_alpha   90.00
_cell.angle_beta   90.00
_cell.angle_gamma   90.00
#
_symmetry.space_group_name_H-M   'P 1'
#
loop_
_entity.id
_entity.type
_entity.pdbx_description
1 polymer ?
#
loop_
_entity_poly.entity_id
_entity_poly.type
_entity_poly.pdbx_seq_one_letter_code
_entity_poly.pdbx_strand_id
1 'polypeptide(L)'
;MPPLCVIPLLWAAFMDWKKRIIPDWTWISILLIGGISAFLFPEPAPAQRIAGFLLPGVCLLFLAVKYGGVGGGDVKLTAALGFCFGLNTLAAILFFSLPPALVYGLATRQRSIPLAVFLCIGFFMYAGVLFIYGLIC
;
A
#
# COMPACT_ATOMS: atom_id res chain seq x y z
N MET A 1 -3.55 4.36 14.12
CA MET A 1 -2.95 5.09 12.97
C MET A 1 -4.04 5.38 11.96
N PRO A 2 -4.03 6.53 11.26
CA PRO A 2 -5.27 7.25 11.01
C PRO A 2 -6.14 6.50 9.99
N PRO A 3 -7.44 6.31 10.27
CA PRO A 3 -8.41 5.82 9.29
C PRO A 3 -8.52 6.73 8.05
N LEU A 4 -7.85 7.88 8.05
CA LEU A 4 -7.81 8.85 6.98
C LEU A 4 -7.15 8.34 5.69
N CYS A 5 -6.20 7.41 5.77
CA CYS A 5 -5.57 6.83 4.58
C CYS A 5 -6.51 5.87 3.82
N VAL A 6 -7.62 5.44 4.44
CA VAL A 6 -8.57 4.50 3.84
C VAL A 6 -9.31 5.14 2.66
N ILE A 7 -9.65 6.42 2.76
CA ILE A 7 -10.38 7.15 1.72
C ILE A 7 -9.55 7.24 0.42
N PRO A 8 -8.31 7.77 0.41
CA PRO A 8 -7.50 7.80 -0.80
C PRO A 8 -7.10 6.41 -1.29
N LEU A 9 -6.94 5.42 -0.39
CA LEU A 9 -6.64 4.05 -0.78
C LEU A 9 -7.82 3.36 -1.46
N LEU A 10 -9.05 3.52 -0.95
CA LEU A 10 -10.27 3.03 -1.58
C LEU A 10 -10.48 3.70 -2.94
N TRP A 11 -10.23 5.01 -3.03
CA TRP A 11 -10.35 5.73 -4.30
C TRP A 11 -9.30 5.25 -5.32
N ALA A 12 -8.06 5.04 -4.88
CA ALA A 12 -7.01 4.45 -5.70
C ALA A 12 -7.39 3.05 -6.19
N ALA A 13 -7.89 2.18 -5.30
CA ALA A 13 -8.36 0.84 -5.65
C ALA A 13 -9.52 0.87 -6.65
N PHE A 14 -10.52 1.74 -6.45
CA PHE A 14 -11.65 1.86 -7.37
C PHE A 14 -11.22 2.35 -8.77
N MET A 15 -10.34 3.36 -8.81
CA MET A 15 -9.79 3.89 -10.05
C MET A 15 -8.88 2.90 -10.77
N ASP A 16 -8.09 2.14 -10.01
CA ASP A 16 -7.24 1.08 -10.53
C ASP A 16 -8.09 -0.06 -11.12
N TRP A 17 -9.15 -0.49 -10.44
CA TRP A 17 -10.09 -1.48 -10.99
C TRP A 17 -10.76 -1.03 -12.29
N LYS A 18 -11.24 0.22 -12.34
CA LYS A 18 -12.03 0.73 -13.47
C LYS A 18 -11.19 1.21 -14.66
N LYS A 19 -10.09 1.90 -14.39
CA LYS A 19 -9.30 2.61 -15.40
C LYS A 19 -7.83 2.20 -15.44
N ARG A 20 -7.34 1.38 -14.50
CA ARG A 20 -5.92 0.99 -14.39
C ARG A 20 -4.98 2.19 -14.29
N ILE A 21 -5.47 3.29 -13.71
CA ILE A 21 -4.74 4.55 -13.52
C ILE A 21 -4.95 4.98 -12.08
N ILE A 22 -3.85 5.17 -11.36
CA ILE A 22 -3.85 5.71 -10.02
C ILE A 22 -3.68 7.24 -10.11
N PRO A 23 -4.69 8.03 -9.69
CA PRO A 23 -4.61 9.49 -9.75
C PRO A 23 -3.60 10.02 -8.74
N ASP A 24 -2.83 11.04 -9.13
CA ASP A 24 -1.68 11.50 -8.32
C ASP A 24 -2.06 12.03 -6.93
N TRP A 25 -3.27 12.56 -6.80
CA TRP A 25 -3.79 13.07 -5.53
C TRP A 25 -3.89 12.00 -4.43
N THR A 26 -4.00 10.71 -4.79
CA THR A 26 -4.11 9.61 -3.81
C THR A 26 -2.82 9.36 -3.06
N TRP A 27 -1.70 9.18 -3.77
CA TRP A 27 -0.41 8.98 -3.10
C TRP A 27 0.09 10.27 -2.45
N ILE A 28 -0.21 11.45 -3.00
CA ILE A 28 0.12 12.75 -2.38
C ILE A 28 -0.61 12.91 -1.04
N SER A 29 -1.92 12.63 -1.00
CA SER A 29 -2.70 12.74 0.24
C SER A 29 -2.22 11.75 1.31
N ILE A 30 -1.92 10.51 0.94
CA ILE A 30 -1.37 9.51 1.87
C ILE A 30 -0.02 9.96 2.42
N LEU A 31 0.86 10.52 1.57
CA LEU A 31 2.17 11.01 2.00
C LEU A 31 2.04 12.21 2.94
N LEU A 32 1.11 13.13 2.65
CA LEU A 32 0.81 14.27 3.51
C LEU A 32 0.26 13.83 4.87
N ILE A 33 -0.68 12.88 4.90
CA ILE A 33 -1.20 12.28 6.13
C ILE A 33 -0.07 11.60 6.90
N GLY A 34 0.80 10.86 6.21
CA GLY A 34 1.98 10.23 6.79
C GLY A 34 2.92 11.24 7.43
N GLY A 35 3.15 12.39 6.79
CA GLY A 35 4.01 13.47 7.28
C GLY A 35 3.42 14.18 8.50
N ILE A 36 2.13 14.51 8.46
CA ILE A 36 1.39 15.06 9.62
C ILE A 36 1.44 14.05 10.77
N SER A 37 1.22 12.77 10.48
CA SER A 37 1.31 11.71 11.50
C SER A 37 2.71 11.57 12.08
N ALA A 38 3.78 11.81 11.31
CA ALA A 38 5.15 11.75 11.82
C ALA A 38 5.46 12.91 12.79
N PHE A 39 4.79 14.04 12.61
CA PHE A 39 4.92 15.19 13.50
C PHE A 39 4.06 15.06 14.76
N LEU A 40 2.85 14.49 14.64
CA LEU A 40 1.92 14.31 15.76
C LEU A 40 2.24 13.09 16.63
N PHE A 41 2.77 12.02 16.05
CA PHE A 41 3.03 10.76 16.75
C PHE A 41 4.48 10.32 16.56
N PRO A 42 5.23 10.05 17.66
CA PRO A 42 6.60 9.53 17.57
C PRO A 42 6.67 8.08 17.03
N GLU A 43 5.53 7.37 17.05
CA GLU A 43 5.38 6.04 16.46
C GLU A 43 4.72 6.12 15.07
N PRO A 44 5.20 5.38 14.05
CA PRO A 44 6.39 4.53 14.04
C PRO A 44 7.68 5.35 14.01
N ALA A 45 8.76 4.75 14.52
CA ALA A 45 10.10 5.33 14.52
C ALA A 45 10.49 5.90 13.13
N PRO A 46 11.19 7.04 13.06
CA PRO A 46 11.52 7.71 11.79
C PRO A 46 12.31 6.79 10.84
N ALA A 47 13.19 5.93 11.37
CA ALA A 47 13.89 4.92 10.58
C ALA A 47 12.94 3.94 9.90
N GLN A 48 11.87 3.48 10.58
CA GLN A 48 10.88 2.58 9.99
C GLN A 48 10.03 3.26 8.92
N ARG A 49 9.74 4.55 9.05
CA ARG A 49 9.03 5.34 8.03
C ARG A 49 9.88 5.53 6.77
N ILE A 50 11.15 5.89 6.95
CA ILE A 50 12.10 6.04 5.84
C ILE A 50 12.33 4.70 5.14
N ALA A 51 12.55 3.63 5.92
CA ALA A 51 12.69 2.28 5.39
C ALA A 51 11.40 1.82 4.67
N GLY A 52 10.24 2.10 5.24
CA GLY A 52 8.94 1.83 4.64
C GLY A 52 8.70 2.63 3.35
N PHE A 53 9.26 3.82 3.19
CA PHE A 53 9.19 4.56 1.94
C PHE A 53 10.13 3.97 0.86
N LEU A 54 11.40 3.77 1.22
CA LEU A 54 12.47 3.42 0.29
C LEU A 54 12.43 1.95 -0.16
N LEU A 55 12.36 0.99 0.76
CA LEU A 55 12.45 -0.43 0.43
C LEU A 55 11.37 -0.88 -0.56
N PRO A 56 10.06 -0.74 -0.27
CA PRO A 56 9.02 -1.21 -1.18
C PRO A 56 8.96 -0.37 -2.46
N GLY A 57 9.25 0.94 -2.38
CA GLY A 57 9.34 1.80 -3.55
C GLY A 57 10.44 1.35 -4.52
N VAL A 58 11.65 1.14 -4.01
CA VAL A 58 12.81 0.67 -4.80
C VAL A 58 12.57 -0.74 -5.32
N CYS A 59 12.04 -1.66 -4.52
CA CYS A 59 11.72 -3.02 -4.94
C CYS A 59 10.72 -3.04 -6.10
N LEU A 60 9.63 -2.29 -6.00
CA LEU A 60 8.62 -2.21 -7.06
C LEU A 60 9.13 -1.46 -8.30
N LEU A 61 9.97 -0.43 -8.12
CA LEU A 61 10.61 0.26 -9.24
C LEU A 61 11.55 -0.69 -9.99
N PHE A 62 12.37 -1.46 -9.27
CA PHE A 62 13.24 -2.47 -9.88
C PHE A 62 12.42 -3.52 -10.65
N LEU A 63 11.30 -3.97 -10.07
CA LEU A 63 10.38 -4.90 -10.73
C LEU A 63 9.76 -4.29 -12.00
N ALA A 64 9.35 -3.02 -11.93
CA ALA A 64 8.79 -2.27 -13.06
C ALA A 64 9.80 -2.16 -14.21
N VAL A 65 11.07 -1.87 -13.91
CA VAL A 65 12.13 -1.73 -14.92
C VAL A 65 12.51 -3.09 -15.52
N LYS A 66 12.62 -4.15 -14.70
CA LYS A 66 13.14 -5.45 -15.15
C LYS A 66 12.09 -6.31 -15.87
N TYR A 67 10.87 -6.36 -15.34
CA TYR A 67 9.83 -7.27 -15.84
C TYR A 67 8.71 -6.56 -16.61
N GLY A 68 8.59 -5.24 -16.45
CA GLY A 68 7.43 -4.50 -16.92
C GLY A 68 6.14 -4.94 -16.21
N GLY A 69 5.09 -4.13 -16.31
CA GLY A 69 3.76 -4.48 -15.79
C GLY A 69 3.39 -3.92 -14.41
N VAL A 70 4.35 -3.30 -13.70
CA VAL A 70 4.06 -2.49 -12.50
C VAL A 70 3.97 -1.02 -12.90
N GLY A 71 2.88 -0.34 -12.57
CA GLY A 71 2.68 1.07 -12.87
C GLY A 71 3.49 1.97 -11.95
N GLY A 72 3.98 3.10 -12.46
CA GLY A 72 4.63 4.12 -11.62
C GLY A 72 3.71 4.64 -10.50
N GLY A 73 2.40 4.62 -10.72
CA GLY A 73 1.40 4.91 -9.69
C GLY A 73 1.44 3.92 -8.53
N ASP A 74 1.58 2.61 -8.81
CA ASP A 74 1.65 1.56 -7.78
C ASP A 74 2.88 1.72 -6.90
N VAL A 75 4.02 2.05 -7.52
CA VAL A 75 5.29 2.32 -6.83
C VAL A 75 5.13 3.49 -5.86
N LYS A 76 4.59 4.62 -6.34
CA LYS A 76 4.39 5.84 -5.52
C LYS A 76 3.38 5.61 -4.40
N LEU A 77 2.27 4.92 -4.69
CA LEU A 77 1.23 4.62 -3.71
C LEU A 77 1.78 3.72 -2.61
N THR A 78 2.49 2.65 -2.97
CA THR A 78 3.06 1.70 -2.00
C THR A 78 4.16 2.36 -1.16
N ALA A 79 4.99 3.20 -1.77
CA ALA A 79 5.99 4.00 -1.04
C ALA A 79 5.32 4.96 -0.05
N ALA A 80 4.28 5.69 -0.47
CA ALA A 80 3.53 6.60 0.41
C ALA A 80 2.87 5.85 1.58
N LEU A 81 2.29 4.68 1.33
CA LEU A 81 1.74 3.83 2.39
C LEU A 81 2.82 3.36 3.36
N GLY A 82 3.98 2.93 2.87
CA GLY A 82 5.08 2.52 3.71
C GLY A 82 5.67 3.66 4.55
N PHE A 83 5.68 4.89 4.02
CA PHE A 83 6.01 6.08 4.83
C PHE A 83 5.00 6.34 5.94
N CYS A 84 3.71 6.14 5.66
CA CYS A 84 2.63 6.38 6.61
C CYS A 84 2.55 5.31 7.71
N PHE A 85 2.72 4.03 7.35
CA PHE A 85 2.50 2.89 8.25
C PHE A 85 3.80 2.27 8.79
N GLY A 86 4.94 2.61 8.19
CA GLY A 86 6.22 1.97 8.47
C GLY A 86 6.42 0.65 7.73
N LEU A 87 7.68 0.21 7.64
CA LEU A 87 8.06 -1.00 6.91
C LEU A 87 7.36 -2.26 7.41
N ASN A 88 7.32 -2.49 8.73
CA ASN A 88 6.80 -3.73 9.32
C ASN A 88 5.31 -3.90 9.02
N THR A 89 4.53 -2.84 9.24
CA THR A 89 3.09 -2.81 8.97
C THR A 89 2.82 -3.00 7.48
N LEU A 90 3.56 -2.29 6.62
CA LEU A 90 3.40 -2.45 5.18
C LEU A 90 3.77 -3.87 4.73
N ALA A 91 4.82 -4.47 5.27
CA ALA A 91 5.21 -5.84 4.96
C ALA A 91 4.10 -6.84 5.31
N ALA A 92 3.41 -6.65 6.45
CA ALA A 92 2.25 -7.46 6.81
C ALA A 92 1.08 -7.25 5.83
N ILE A 93 0.76 -6.00 5.48
CA ILE A 93 -0.27 -5.68 4.48
C ILE A 93 0.05 -6.33 3.13
N LEU A 94 1.30 -6.22 2.68
CA LEU A 94 1.77 -6.82 1.43
C LEU A 94 1.65 -8.34 1.49
N PHE A 95 2.05 -8.96 2.60
CA PHE A 95 1.93 -10.40 2.81
C PHE A 95 0.48 -10.89 2.66
N PHE A 96 -0.50 -10.17 3.19
CA PHE A 96 -1.92 -10.49 2.99
C PHE A 96 -2.43 -10.16 1.57
N SER A 97 -1.84 -9.18 0.89
CA SER A 97 -2.23 -8.78 -0.47
C SER A 97 -1.68 -9.71 -1.58
N LEU A 98 -0.55 -10.39 -1.32
CA LEU A 98 0.16 -11.20 -2.30
C LEU A 98 -0.61 -12.43 -2.78
N PRO A 99 -1.24 -13.26 -1.91
CA PRO A 99 -1.99 -14.43 -2.34
C PRO A 99 -3.11 -14.13 -3.34
N PRO A 100 -4.03 -13.17 -3.08
CA PRO A 100 -5.08 -12.86 -4.05
C PRO A 100 -4.51 -12.21 -5.33
N ALA A 101 -3.44 -11.41 -5.23
CA ALA A 101 -2.76 -10.86 -6.40
C ALA A 101 -2.14 -11.95 -7.30
N LEU A 102 -1.51 -12.95 -6.69
CA LEU A 102 -0.89 -14.07 -7.40
C LEU A 102 -1.94 -14.96 -8.07
N VAL A 103 -3.01 -15.32 -7.35
CA VAL A 103 -4.13 -16.10 -7.90
C VAL A 103 -4.76 -15.36 -9.08
N TYR A 104 -5.01 -14.05 -8.94
CA TYR A 104 -5.57 -13.24 -10.02
C TYR A 104 -4.62 -13.16 -11.22
N GLY A 105 -3.32 -12.93 -11.01
CA GLY A 105 -2.32 -12.86 -12.08
C GLY A 105 -2.19 -14.17 -12.85
N LEU A 106 -2.21 -15.31 -12.14
CA LEU A 106 -2.21 -16.64 -12.75
C LEU A 106 -3.51 -16.92 -13.53
N ALA A 107 -4.66 -16.53 -12.99
CA ALA A 107 -5.96 -16.79 -13.60
C ALA A 107 -6.23 -15.93 -14.83
N THR A 108 -5.86 -14.65 -14.80
CA THR A 108 -6.18 -13.70 -15.89
C THR A 108 -5.09 -13.59 -16.94
N ARG A 109 -3.83 -14.03 -16.67
CA ARG A 109 -2.66 -13.89 -17.57
C ARG A 109 -2.49 -12.47 -18.15
N GLN A 110 -3.09 -11.46 -17.53
CA GLN A 110 -3.00 -10.08 -18.00
C GLN A 110 -1.68 -9.46 -17.53
N ARG A 111 -1.11 -8.59 -18.38
CA ARG A 111 0.15 -7.89 -18.07
C ARG A 111 0.02 -6.86 -16.95
N SER A 112 -1.19 -6.40 -16.64
CA SER A 112 -1.43 -5.41 -15.59
C SER A 112 -2.29 -6.00 -14.49
N ILE A 113 -1.72 -6.12 -13.30
CA ILE A 113 -2.42 -6.56 -12.08
C ILE A 113 -2.86 -5.30 -11.33
N PRO A 114 -4.14 -5.19 -10.89
CA PRO A 114 -4.61 -4.00 -10.19
C PRO A 114 -4.08 -4.04 -8.75
N LEU A 115 -2.82 -3.62 -8.57
CA LEU A 115 -2.07 -3.79 -7.33
C LEU A 115 -2.70 -2.98 -6.19
N ALA A 116 -3.25 -1.79 -6.47
CA ALA A 116 -3.90 -0.95 -5.47
C ALA A 116 -5.14 -1.64 -4.86
N VAL A 117 -5.87 -2.44 -5.65
CA VAL A 117 -7.03 -3.20 -5.15
C VAL A 117 -6.59 -4.25 -4.14
N PHE A 118 -5.56 -5.03 -4.46
CA PHE A 118 -5.04 -6.04 -3.53
C PHE A 118 -4.41 -5.41 -2.28
N LEU A 119 -3.73 -4.29 -2.44
CA LEU A 119 -3.16 -3.54 -1.34
C LEU A 119 -4.25 -3.02 -0.38
N CYS A 120 -5.38 -2.59 -0.93
CA CYS A 120 -6.56 -2.20 -0.16
C CYS A 120 -7.16 -3.39 0.60
N ILE A 121 -7.32 -4.55 -0.05
CA ILE A 121 -7.80 -5.78 0.60
C ILE A 121 -6.85 -6.20 1.74
N GLY A 122 -5.54 -6.20 1.49
CA GLY A 122 -4.53 -6.52 2.50
C GLY A 122 -4.58 -5.57 3.69
N PHE A 123 -4.84 -4.28 3.45
CA PHE A 123 -5.02 -3.29 4.52
C PHE A 123 -6.23 -3.60 5.39
N PHE A 124 -7.39 -3.90 4.79
CA PHE A 124 -8.60 -4.26 5.55
C PHE A 124 -8.43 -5.57 6.31
N MET A 125 -7.77 -6.56 5.73
CA MET A 125 -7.45 -7.82 6.42
C MET A 125 -6.56 -7.57 7.64
N TYR A 126 -5.47 -6.81 7.48
CA TYR A 126 -4.60 -6.46 8.59
C TYR A 126 -5.33 -5.69 9.69
N ALA A 127 -6.16 -4.71 9.32
CA ALA A 127 -6.97 -3.94 10.27
C ALA A 127 -7.98 -4.83 11.01
N GLY A 128 -8.63 -5.77 10.31
CA GLY A 128 -9.55 -6.74 10.90
C GLY A 128 -8.85 -7.69 11.86
N VAL A 129 -7.67 -8.20 11.50
CA VAL A 129 -6.83 -9.03 12.39
C VAL A 129 -6.47 -8.25 13.64
N LEU A 130 -5.98 -7.01 13.51
CA LEU A 130 -5.65 -6.15 14.65
C LEU A 130 -6.87 -5.90 15.55
N PHE A 131 -8.04 -5.68 14.97
CA PHE A 131 -9.29 -5.48 15.71
C PHE A 131 -9.68 -6.74 16.51
N ILE A 132 -9.56 -7.92 15.91
CA ILE A 132 -9.85 -9.19 16.58
C ILE A 132 -8.86 -9.42 17.73
N TYR A 133 -7.56 -9.22 17.52
CA TYR A 133 -6.56 -9.34 18.58
C TYR A 133 -6.83 -8.37 19.74
N GLY A 134 -7.22 -7.13 19.44
CA GLY A 134 -7.60 -6.14 20.45
C GLY A 134 -8.92 -6.43 21.17
N LEU A 135 -9.76 -7.33 20.65
CA LEU A 135 -10.98 -7.80 21.31
C LEU A 135 -10.73 -9.01 22.23
N ILE A 136 -9.65 -9.75 21.97
CA ILE A 136 -9.28 -10.99 22.67
C ILE A 136 -8.32 -10.73 23.85
N CYS A 137 -7.55 -9.64 23.80
CA CYS A 137 -6.68 -9.16 24.88
C CYS A 137 -7.37 -8.08 25.74
#